data_AF-A0AAC9BCQ7-F1
#
_entry.id   AF-A0AAC9BCQ7-F1
#
_cell.length_a   1.000
_cell.length_b   1.000
_cell.length_c   1.000
_cell.angle_alpha   90.00
_cell.angle_beta   90.00
_cell.angle_gamma   90.00
#
_symmetry.space_group_name_H-M   'P 1'
#
loop_
_entity.id
_entity.type
_entity.pdbx_description
1 polymer ?
#
loop_
_entity_poly.entity_id
_entity_poly.type
_entity_poly.pdbx_seq_one_letter_code
_entity_poly.pdbx_strand_id
1 'polypeptide(L)'
;MARTLDQMLATEKPEVVAKAQKAATEMLLNIHLAELRDRMNLTQGEIAASLGVRQPTVSEMEKPGRDLKLSSIKRYVEASGGKLRLDVELPDGTHYGFAV
;
A
#
# COMPACT_ATOMS: atom_id res chain seq x y z
N MET A 1 13.01 14.37 26.19
CA MET A 1 11.97 14.33 25.13
C MET A 1 12.31 13.19 24.19
N ALA A 2 11.32 12.47 23.66
CA ALA A 2 11.59 11.48 22.61
C ALA A 2 12.11 12.21 21.37
N ARG A 3 13.09 11.62 20.67
CA ARG A 3 13.59 12.18 19.39
C ARG A 3 12.47 12.07 18.36
N THR A 4 12.30 13.09 17.53
CA THR A 4 11.36 13.02 16.40
C THR A 4 11.96 12.15 15.29
N LEU A 5 11.11 11.63 14.40
CA LEU A 5 11.55 10.84 13.24
C LEU A 5 12.59 11.61 12.42
N ASP A 6 12.37 12.90 12.17
CA ASP A 6 13.32 13.75 11.42
C ASP A 6 14.68 13.85 12.10
N GLN A 7 14.71 13.96 13.43
CA GLN A 7 15.94 14.01 14.21
C GLN A 7 16.68 12.68 14.19
N MET A 8 15.95 11.56 14.19
CA MET A 8 16.54 10.23 14.06
C MET A 8 17.15 10.06 12.65
N LEU A 9 16.40 10.36 11.60
CA LEU A 9 16.87 10.26 10.22
C LEU A 9 18.10 11.13 9.94
N ALA A 10 18.14 12.35 10.49
CA ALA A 10 19.29 13.26 10.33
C ALA A 10 20.56 12.80 11.05
N THR A 11 20.43 11.96 12.08
CA THR A 11 21.58 11.46 12.88
C THR A 11 22.10 10.11 12.36
N GLU A 12 21.30 9.39 11.59
CA GLU A 12 21.63 8.07 11.07
C GLU A 12 22.51 8.13 9.80
N LYS A 13 23.18 7.01 9.50
CA LYS A 13 23.99 6.90 8.28
C LYS A 13 23.11 6.93 7.02
N PRO A 14 23.53 7.60 5.93
CA PRO A 14 22.75 7.67 4.69
C PRO A 14 22.35 6.31 4.12
N GLU A 15 23.23 5.30 4.21
CA GLU A 15 22.95 3.93 3.75
C GLU A 15 21.86 3.24 4.58
N VAL A 16 21.83 3.50 5.89
CA VAL A 16 20.82 2.96 6.80
C VAL A 16 19.48 3.61 6.53
N VAL A 17 19.47 4.94 6.35
CA VAL A 17 18.27 5.69 5.97
C VAL A 17 17.71 5.21 4.63
N ALA A 18 18.56 5.06 3.60
CA ALA A 18 18.14 4.59 2.28
C ALA A 18 17.57 3.17 2.32
N LYS A 19 18.20 2.26 3.08
CA LYS A 19 17.69 0.89 3.25
C LYS A 19 16.36 0.87 4.00
N ALA A 20 16.22 1.68 5.05
CA ALA A 20 14.98 1.81 5.81
C ALA A 20 13.85 2.44 4.97
N GLN A 21 14.15 3.46 4.17
CA GLN A 21 13.19 4.07 3.24
C GLN A 21 12.74 3.08 2.18
N LYS A 22 13.65 2.32 1.57
CA LYS A 22 13.29 1.28 0.59
C LYS A 22 12.38 0.22 1.21
N ALA A 23 12.73 -0.28 2.40
CA ALA A 23 11.91 -1.24 3.12
C ALA A 23 10.54 -0.66 3.49
N ALA A 24 10.48 0.62 3.87
CA ALA A 24 9.22 1.31 4.12
C ALA A 24 8.37 1.37 2.84
N THR A 25 8.93 1.79 1.71
CA THR A 25 8.23 1.85 0.42
C THR A 25 7.66 0.49 0.00
N GLU A 26 8.41 -0.59 0.20
CA GLU A 26 7.96 -1.97 -0.07
C GLU A 26 6.83 -2.42 0.88
N MET A 27 6.75 -1.88 2.09
CA MET A 27 5.69 -2.16 3.07
C MET A 27 4.43 -1.30 2.88
N LEU A 28 4.56 -0.09 2.33
CA LEU A 28 3.48 0.89 2.27
C LEU A 28 2.26 0.41 1.46
N LEU A 29 2.47 -0.34 0.38
CA LEU A 29 1.37 -0.72 -0.50
C LEU A 29 0.32 -1.61 0.19
N ASN A 30 0.75 -2.63 0.94
CA ASN A 30 -0.16 -3.52 1.66
C ASN A 30 -0.89 -2.77 2.79
N ILE A 31 -0.18 -1.86 3.46
CA ILE A 31 -0.75 -0.99 4.51
C ILE A 31 -1.85 -0.12 3.92
N HIS A 32 -1.63 0.47 2.73
CA HIS A 32 -2.65 1.29 2.06
C HIS A 32 -3.90 0.51 1.66
N LEU A 33 -3.81 -0.80 1.39
CA LEU A 33 -5.02 -1.62 1.16
C LEU A 33 -5.85 -1.77 2.42
N ALA A 34 -5.21 -2.03 3.57
CA ALA A 34 -5.90 -2.10 4.85
C ALA A 34 -6.55 -0.76 5.21
N GLU A 35 -5.83 0.35 5.03
CA GLU A 35 -6.36 1.70 5.23
C GLU A 35 -7.53 2.01 4.30
N LEU A 36 -7.46 1.61 3.02
CA LEU A 36 -8.56 1.77 2.08
C LEU A 36 -9.80 1.02 2.56
N ARG A 37 -9.64 -0.24 2.97
CA ARG A 37 -10.74 -1.06 3.50
C ARG A 37 -11.37 -0.41 4.74
N ASP A 38 -10.56 0.07 5.68
CA ASP A 38 -11.03 0.75 6.87
C ASP A 38 -11.78 2.05 6.52
N ARG A 39 -11.28 2.84 5.56
CA ARG A 39 -11.96 4.05 5.05
C ARG A 39 -13.32 3.75 4.42
N MET A 40 -13.45 2.58 3.79
CA MET A 40 -14.73 2.12 3.23
C MET A 40 -15.64 1.45 4.27
N ASN A 41 -15.23 1.37 5.55
CA ASN A 41 -15.93 0.68 6.64
C ASN A 41 -16.23 -0.79 6.35
N LEU A 42 -15.28 -1.48 5.69
CA LEU A 42 -15.41 -2.90 5.35
C LEU A 42 -14.54 -3.78 6.25
N THR A 43 -15.02 -4.97 6.53
CA THR A 43 -14.25 -6.05 7.15
C THR A 43 -13.46 -6.82 6.09
N GLN A 44 -12.40 -7.51 6.53
CA GLN A 44 -11.66 -8.41 5.63
C GLN A 44 -12.56 -9.53 5.08
N GLY A 45 -13.61 -9.93 5.83
CA GLY A 45 -14.59 -10.92 5.40
C GLY A 45 -15.49 -10.42 4.26
N GLU A 46 -15.92 -9.16 4.31
CA GLU A 46 -16.74 -8.55 3.26
C GLU A 46 -15.96 -8.39 1.94
N ILE A 47 -14.70 -7.94 2.02
CA ILE A 47 -13.83 -7.92 0.83
C ILE A 47 -13.59 -9.34 0.31
N ALA A 48 -13.35 -10.32 1.19
CA ALA A 48 -13.14 -11.70 0.76
C ALA A 48 -14.36 -12.29 0.06
N ALA A 49 -15.56 -12.01 0.56
CA ALA A 49 -16.82 -12.40 -0.06
C ALA A 49 -16.98 -11.78 -1.46
N SER A 50 -16.71 -10.47 -1.57
CA SER A 50 -16.74 -9.73 -2.84
C SER A 50 -15.72 -10.28 -3.86
N LEU A 51 -14.54 -10.68 -3.40
CA LEU A 51 -13.49 -11.27 -4.23
C LEU A 51 -13.69 -12.76 -4.57
N GLY A 52 -14.62 -13.44 -3.90
CA GLY A 52 -14.81 -14.90 -3.99
C GLY A 52 -13.64 -15.71 -3.43
N VAL A 53 -12.95 -15.18 -2.41
CA VAL A 53 -11.80 -15.83 -1.75
C VAL A 53 -12.07 -16.02 -0.25
N ARG A 54 -11.15 -16.67 0.46
CA ARG A 54 -11.26 -16.83 1.92
C ARG A 54 -10.68 -15.59 2.62
N GLN A 55 -11.21 -15.24 3.79
CA GLN A 55 -10.71 -14.10 4.58
C GLN A 55 -9.20 -14.14 4.86
N PRO A 56 -8.55 -15.29 5.11
CA PRO A 56 -7.08 -15.34 5.25
C PRO A 56 -6.33 -14.87 4.00
N THR A 57 -6.91 -15.03 2.81
CA THR A 57 -6.32 -14.49 1.58
C THR A 57 -6.28 -12.97 1.60
N VAL A 58 -7.32 -12.32 2.11
CA VAL A 58 -7.38 -10.85 2.27
C VAL A 58 -6.40 -10.39 3.34
N SER A 59 -6.33 -11.08 4.49
CA SER A 59 -5.34 -10.80 5.53
C SER A 59 -3.91 -10.89 5.00
N GLU A 60 -3.61 -11.91 4.18
CA GLU A 60 -2.31 -12.04 3.52
C GLU A 60 -2.04 -10.94 2.50
N MET A 61 -3.06 -10.39 1.84
CA MET A 61 -2.90 -9.25 0.92
C MET A 61 -2.59 -7.94 1.66
N GLU A 62 -3.14 -7.75 2.86
CA GLU A 62 -2.94 -6.57 3.71
C GLU A 62 -1.64 -6.63 4.53
N LYS A 63 -0.96 -7.78 4.54
CA LYS A 63 0.27 -7.98 5.31
C LYS A 63 1.48 -7.29 4.65
N PRO A 64 2.29 -6.52 5.40
CA PRO A 64 3.47 -5.84 4.85
C PRO A 64 4.50 -6.80 4.22
N GLY A 65 5.18 -6.32 3.16
CA GLY A 65 6.32 -7.01 2.56
C GLY A 65 5.94 -8.14 1.60
N ARG A 66 4.71 -8.11 1.07
CA ARG A 66 4.24 -9.11 0.11
C ARG A 66 4.03 -8.46 -1.27
N ASP A 67 4.73 -8.98 -2.27
CA ASP A 67 4.53 -8.57 -3.66
C ASP A 67 3.14 -8.96 -4.16
N LEU A 68 2.33 -7.95 -4.46
CA LEU A 68 1.02 -8.12 -5.06
C LEU A 68 1.07 -7.75 -6.54
N LYS A 69 0.41 -8.56 -7.37
CA LYS A 69 0.18 -8.21 -8.78
C LYS A 69 -0.77 -7.02 -8.85
N LEU A 70 -0.56 -6.12 -9.82
CA LEU A 70 -1.48 -5.01 -10.12
C LEU A 70 -2.93 -5.48 -10.33
N SER A 71 -3.13 -6.64 -10.95
CA SER A 71 -4.45 -7.23 -11.13
C SER A 71 -5.12 -7.63 -9.80
N SER A 72 -4.35 -8.07 -8.80
CA SER A 72 -4.87 -8.36 -7.46
C SER A 72 -5.29 -7.08 -6.73
N ILE A 73 -4.49 -6.02 -6.86
CA ILE A 73 -4.77 -4.70 -6.28
C ILE A 73 -6.04 -4.13 -6.91
N LYS A 74 -6.14 -4.16 -8.25
CA LYS A 74 -7.33 -3.71 -8.97
C LYS A 74 -8.59 -4.40 -8.44
N ARG A 75 -8.58 -5.73 -8.41
CA ARG A 75 -9.71 -6.51 -7.92
C ARG A 75 -10.07 -6.15 -6.48
N TYR A 76 -9.09 -5.96 -5.62
CA TYR A 76 -9.30 -5.56 -4.22
C TYR A 76 -9.98 -4.18 -4.14
N VAL A 77 -9.46 -3.19 -4.87
CA VAL A 77 -10.01 -1.82 -4.90
C VAL A 77 -11.43 -1.81 -5.48
N GLU A 78 -11.70 -2.60 -6.51
CA GLU A 78 -13.06 -2.72 -7.06
C GLU A 78 -13.99 -3.45 -6.09
N ALA A 79 -13.50 -4.48 -5.41
CA ALA A 79 -14.26 -5.21 -4.39
C ALA A 79 -14.62 -4.35 -3.18
N SER A 80 -13.82 -3.31 -2.87
CA SER A 80 -14.15 -2.32 -1.85
C SER A 80 -15.07 -1.20 -2.35
N GLY A 81 -15.45 -1.20 -3.64
CA GLY A 81 -16.33 -0.20 -4.25
C GLY A 81 -15.58 1.01 -4.86
N GLY A 82 -14.26 0.95 -4.92
CA GLY A 82 -13.41 1.98 -5.54
C GLY A 82 -13.14 1.76 -7.03
N LYS A 83 -12.33 2.65 -7.61
CA LYS A 83 -11.76 2.49 -8.95
C LYS A 83 -10.25 2.72 -8.87
N LEU A 84 -9.46 1.78 -9.39
CA LEU A 84 -8.02 1.93 -9.42
C LEU A 84 -7.59 2.88 -10.54
N ARG A 85 -6.76 3.86 -10.20
CA ARG A 85 -5.98 4.64 -11.16
C ARG A 85 -4.51 4.50 -10.80
N LEU A 86 -3.68 4.33 -11.81
CA LEU A 86 -2.23 4.41 -11.64
C LEU A 86 -1.78 5.82 -11.97
N ASP A 87 -0.86 6.31 -11.17
CA ASP A 87 -0.19 7.58 -11.36
C ASP A 87 1.30 7.30 -11.54
N VAL A 88 1.89 7.85 -12.60
CA VAL A 88 3.29 7.63 -12.97
C VAL A 88 4.01 8.97 -12.93
N GLU A 89 5.00 9.09 -12.06
CA GLU A 89 5.92 10.23 -12.02
C GLU A 89 6.97 10.09 -13.14
N LEU A 90 7.08 11.12 -13.98
CA LEU A 90 7.99 11.18 -15.11
C LEU A 90 9.31 11.86 -14.71
N PRO A 91 10.41 11.67 -15.48
CA PRO A 91 11.71 12.26 -15.13
C PRO A 91 11.75 13.79 -15.07
N ASP A 92 10.78 14.47 -15.68
CA ASP A 92 10.63 15.92 -15.66
C ASP A 92 9.77 16.43 -14.47
N GLY A 93 9.35 15.52 -13.58
CA GLY A 93 8.49 15.81 -12.43
C GLY A 93 7.01 15.96 -12.79
N THR A 94 6.61 15.74 -14.05
CA THR A 94 5.20 15.69 -14.42
C THR A 94 4.60 14.31 -14.12
N HIS A 95 3.27 14.24 -14.01
CA HIS A 95 2.54 13.00 -13.69
C HIS A 95 1.64 12.56 -14.84
N TYR A 96 1.63 11.26 -15.13
CA TYR A 96 0.72 10.64 -16.10
C TYR A 96 -0.19 9.63 -15.41
N GLY A 97 -1.46 10.00 -15.24
CA GLY A 97 -2.46 9.19 -14.55
C GLY A 97 -3.44 8.50 -15.50
N PHE A 98 -3.62 7.18 -15.37
CA PHE A 98 -4.57 6.40 -16.16
C PHE A 98 -5.39 5.41 -15.33
N ALA A 99 -6.60 5.09 -15.80
CA ALA A 99 -7.44 4.05 -15.18
C ALA A 99 -6.97 2.66 -15.62
N VAL A 100 -7.04 1.68 -14.72
CA VAL A 100 -6.56 0.31 -14.95
C VAL A 100 -7.65 -0.71 -14.72
#